data_AF-A0A1I1CR97-F1
#
_entry.id   AF-A0A1I1CR97-F1
#
_cell.length_a   1.000
_cell.length_b   1.000
_cell.length_c   1.000
_cell.angle_alpha   90.00
_cell.angle_beta   90.00
_cell.angle_gamma   90.00
#
_symmetry.space_group_name_H-M   'P 1'
#
loop_
_entity.id
_entity.type
_entity.pdbx_description
1 polymer ?
#
loop_
_entity_poly.entity_id
_entity_poly.type
_entity_poly.pdbx_seq_one_letter_code
_entity_poly.pdbx_strand_id
1 'polypeptide(L)' 'MGDLNAAEIEQTKLLTNAMDRASTACFTVGVFTPLAGYGYGVAAFASIPVSQILTGIASWFFTAIGLHYVARRTLKRLA' A
#
# COMPACT_ATOMS: atom_id res chain seq x y z
N MET A 1 15.03 11.82 22.76
CA MET A 1 13.63 11.33 22.73
C MET A 1 13.31 11.02 24.17
N GLY A 2 12.29 11.66 24.77
CA GLY A 2 11.87 11.30 26.12
C GLY A 2 11.43 9.84 26.15
N ASP A 3 11.52 9.19 27.31
CA ASP A 3 11.05 7.81 27.47
C ASP A 3 9.56 7.75 27.09
N LEU A 4 9.27 7.06 25.99
CA LEU A 4 7.90 6.81 25.56
C LEU A 4 7.21 5.95 26.60
N ASN A 5 5.99 6.30 26.99
CA ASN A 5 5.20 5.45 27.87
C ASN A 5 4.64 4.23 27.10
N ALA A 6 4.14 3.24 27.84
CA ALA A 6 3.63 2.01 27.25
C ALA A 6 2.48 2.22 26.25
N ALA A 7 1.63 3.22 26.46
CA ALA A 7 0.53 3.53 25.55
C ALA A 7 1.02 4.12 24.22
N GLU A 8 2.05 4.98 24.25
CA GLU A 8 2.65 5.56 23.03
C GLU A 8 3.33 4.49 22.17
N ILE A 9 3.99 3.53 22.81
CA ILE A 9 4.59 2.36 22.14
C ILE A 9 3.50 1.53 21.45
N GLU A 10 2.41 1.23 22.15
CA GLU A 10 1.32 0.41 21.61
C GLU A 10 0.58 1.12 20.47
N GLN A 11 0.31 2.42 20.59
CA GLN A 11 -0.26 3.22 19.51
C GLN A 11 0.63 3.22 18.27
N THR A 12 1.95 3.33 18.45
CA THR A 12 2.91 3.28 17.33
C THR A 12 2.86 1.92 16.63
N LYS A 13 2.79 0.81 17.37
CA LYS A 13 2.65 -0.53 16.79
C LYS A 13 1.35 -0.67 16.01
N LEU A 14 0.21 -0.25 16.58
CA LEU A 14 -1.09 -0.28 15.90
C LEU A 14 -1.08 0.54 14.59
N LEU A 15 -0.49 1.74 14.63
CA LEU A 15 -0.35 2.59 13.45
C LEU A 15 0.51 1.91 12.37
N THR A 16 1.68 1.37 12.74
CA THR A 16 2.57 0.70 11.76
C THR A 16 1.88 -0.50 11.11
N ASN A 17 1.11 -1.27 11.88
CA ASN A 17 0.31 -2.39 11.38
C ASN A 17 -0.79 -1.91 10.42
N ALA A 18 -1.48 -0.82 10.73
CA ALA A 18 -2.50 -0.24 9.85
C ALA A 18 -1.88 0.22 8.51
N MET A 19 -0.70 0.84 8.54
CA MET A 19 0.02 1.27 7.33
C MET A 19 0.45 0.07 6.46
N ASP A 20 0.90 -1.02 7.08
CA ASP A 20 1.29 -2.23 6.34
C ASP A 20 0.08 -2.94 5.70
N ARG A 21 -1.06 -2.99 6.41
CA ARG A 21 -2.32 -3.48 5.86
C ARG A 21 -2.82 -2.62 4.71
N ALA A 22 -2.70 -1.29 4.84
CA ALA A 22 -3.04 -0.36 3.76
C ALA A 22 -2.13 -0.55 2.54
N SER A 23 -0.82 -0.75 2.74
CA SER A 23 0.12 -1.10 1.66
C SER A 23 -0.31 -2.37 0.93
N THR A 24 -0.64 -3.42 1.67
CA THR A 24 -1.11 -4.69 1.09
C THR A 24 -2.39 -4.49 0.29
N ALA A 25 -3.35 -3.72 0.80
CA ALA A 25 -4.58 -3.39 0.09
C ALA A 25 -4.33 -2.57 -1.18
N CYS A 26 -3.40 -1.61 -1.15
CA CYS A 26 -2.99 -0.84 -2.33
C CYS A 26 -2.43 -1.76 -3.42
N PHE A 27 -1.65 -2.77 -3.02
CA PHE A 27 -1.09 -3.74 -3.97
C PHE A 27 -2.16 -4.69 -4.52
N THR A 28 -2.99 -5.30 -3.68
CA THR A 28 -3.99 -6.27 -4.14
C THR A 28 -5.11 -5.61 -4.96
N VAL A 29 -5.68 -4.51 -4.47
CA VAL A 29 -6.78 -3.81 -5.15
C VAL A 29 -6.26 -2.94 -6.28
N GLY A 30 -5.18 -2.18 -6.05
CA GLY A 30 -4.68 -1.20 -7.00
C GLY A 30 -3.79 -1.77 -8.11
N VAL A 31 -3.17 -2.94 -7.91
CA VAL A 31 -2.29 -3.59 -8.90
C VAL A 31 -2.88 -4.89 -9.43
N PHE A 32 -3.25 -5.83 -8.56
CA PHE A 32 -3.73 -7.13 -9.04
C PHE A 32 -5.11 -7.06 -9.70
N THR A 33 -6.06 -6.29 -9.18
CA THR A 33 -7.38 -6.14 -9.79
C THR A 33 -7.33 -5.66 -11.24
N PRO A 34 -6.63 -4.55 -11.60
CA PRO A 34 -6.55 -4.13 -12.99
C PRO A 34 -5.76 -5.10 -13.88
N LEU A 35 -4.72 -5.76 -13.36
CA LEU A 35 -4.00 -6.80 -14.11
C LEU A 35 -4.91 -7.99 -14.45
N ALA A 36 -5.68 -8.49 -13.47
CA ALA A 36 -6.63 -9.55 -13.68
C ALA A 36 -7.76 -9.12 -14.62
N GLY A 37 -8.30 -7.92 -14.43
CA GLY A 37 -9.36 -7.36 -15.28
C GLY A 37 -8.93 -7.27 -16.74
N TYR A 38 -7.71 -6.81 -17.00
CA TYR A 38 -7.12 -6.80 -18.35
C TYR A 38 -6.87 -8.22 -18.88
N GLY A 39 -6.23 -9.09 -18.09
CA GLY A 39 -5.88 -10.46 -18.51
C GLY A 39 -7.09 -11.36 -18.81
N TYR A 40 -8.21 -11.14 -18.11
CA TYR A 40 -9.46 -11.86 -18.35
C TYR A 40 -10.38 -11.18 -19.38
N GLY A 41 -9.97 -10.06 -19.99
CA GLY A 41 -10.76 -9.37 -21.00
C GLY A 41 -12.06 -8.76 -20.46
N VAL A 42 -12.08 -8.31 -19.20
CA VAL A 42 -13.24 -7.65 -18.61
C VAL A 42 -13.55 -6.37 -19.39
N ALA A 43 -14.77 -6.25 -19.92
CA ALA A 43 -15.16 -5.21 -20.87
C ALA A 43 -14.87 -3.77 -20.39
N ALA A 44 -14.97 -3.51 -19.08
CA ALA A 44 -14.66 -2.21 -18.49
C ALA A 44 -13.19 -1.78 -18.66
N PHE A 45 -12.26 -2.73 -18.81
CA PHE A 45 -10.84 -2.45 -19.03
C PHE A 45 -10.48 -2.34 -20.52
N ALA A 46 -11.30 -2.88 -21.42
CA ALA A 46 -11.05 -2.84 -22.86
C ALA A 46 -11.21 -1.43 -23.46
N SER A 47 -12.01 -0.57 -22.83
CA SER A 47 -12.19 0.84 -23.24
C SER A 47 -11.15 1.79 -22.66
N ILE A 48 -10.29 1.32 -21.75
CA ILE A 48 -9.28 2.15 -21.08
C ILE A 48 -7.95 2.01 -21.84
N PRO A 49 -7.29 3.13 -22.21
CA PRO A 49 -5.97 3.08 -22.81
C PRO A 49 -4.96 2.35 -21.91
N VAL A 50 -4.16 1.46 -22.49
CA VAL A 50 -3.15 0.68 -21.73
C VAL A 50 -2.20 1.58 -20.95
N SER A 51 -1.85 2.75 -21.48
CA SER A 51 -1.03 3.75 -20.77
C SER A 51 -1.68 4.25 -19.48
N GLN A 52 -3.01 4.41 -19.44
CA GLN A 52 -3.74 4.79 -18.24
C GLN A 52 -3.78 3.64 -17.22
N ILE A 53 -3.93 2.40 -17.67
CA ILE A 53 -3.86 1.21 -16.80
C ILE A 53 -2.47 1.11 -16.17
N LEU A 54 -1.41 1.24 -16.96
CA LEU A 54 -0.03 1.15 -16.48
C LEU A 54 0.32 2.27 -15.51
N THR A 55 -0.11 3.51 -15.77
CA THR A 55 0.12 4.63 -14.85
C THR A 55 -0.65 4.46 -13.55
N GLY A 56 -1.89 3.96 -13.61
CA GLY A 56 -2.66 3.58 -12.42
C GLY A 56 -1.95 2.50 -11.60
N ILE A 57 -1.57 1.39 -12.21
CA ILE A 57 -0.82 0.32 -11.56
C ILE A 57 0.46 0.85 -10.91
N ALA A 58 1.26 1.64 -11.64
CA ALA A 58 2.49 2.21 -11.14
C ALA A 58 2.23 3.09 -9.90
N SER A 59 1.22 3.97 -9.95
CA SER A 59 0.87 4.85 -8.82
C SER A 59 0.49 4.07 -7.56
N TRP A 60 -0.33 3.02 -7.70
CA TRP A 60 -0.72 2.16 -6.58
C TRP A 60 0.45 1.36 -6.04
N PHE A 61 1.31 0.84 -6.92
CA PHE A 61 2.50 0.10 -6.53
C PHE A 61 3.49 0.97 -5.75
N PHE A 62 3.80 2.18 -6.23
CA PHE A 62 4.68 3.10 -5.50
C PHE A 62 4.06 3.55 -4.17
N THR A 63 2.74 3.72 -4.11
CA THR A 63 2.03 4.01 -2.85
C THR A 63 2.18 2.87 -1.85
N ALA A 64 2.02 1.61 -2.30
CA ALA A 64 2.23 0.43 -1.46
C ALA A 64 3.67 0.39 -0.90
N ILE A 65 4.68 0.55 -1.78
CA ILE A 65 6.09 0.60 -1.36
C ILE A 65 6.32 1.72 -0.34
N GLY A 66 5.80 2.91 -0.60
CA GLY A 66 5.93 4.05 0.30
C GLY A 66 5.35 3.78 1.68
N LEU A 67 4.11 3.27 1.74
CA LEU A 67 3.44 2.92 3.00
C LEU A 67 4.20 1.83 3.76
N HIS A 68 4.63 0.77 3.08
CA HIS A 68 5.41 -0.30 3.69
C HIS A 68 6.75 0.22 4.25
N TYR A 69 7.44 1.07 3.49
CA TYR A 69 8.71 1.65 3.92
C TYR A 69 8.53 2.56 5.14
N VAL A 70 7.48 3.39 5.16
CA VAL A 70 7.18 4.25 6.33
C VAL A 70 6.83 3.40 7.53
N ALA A 71 6.00 2.36 7.40
CA ALA A 71 5.70 1.43 8.48
C ALA A 71 6.98 0.81 9.07
N ARG A 72 7.87 0.32 8.19
CA ARG A 72 9.14 -0.30 8.58
C ARG A 72 10.08 0.68 9.27
N ARG A 73 10.16 1.93 8.77
CA ARG A 73 11.00 2.98 9.34
C ARG A 73 10.48 3.43 10.71
N THR A 74 9.17 3.58 10.87
CA THR A 74 8.55 3.95 12.15
C THR A 74 8.77 2.85 13.20
N LEU A 75 8.61 1.57 12.83
CA LEU A 75 8.87 0.46 13.74
C LEU A 75 10.36 0.37 14.13
N LYS A 76 11.29 0.56 13.18
CA LYS A 76 12.74 0.60 13.47
C LYS A 76 13.17 1.72 14.40
N ARG A 77 12.40 2.80 14.52
CA ARG A 77 12.70 3.90 15.46
C ARG A 77 12.17 3.62 16.87
N LEU A 78 11.31 2.60 17.01
CA LEU A 78 10.72 2.16 18.27
C LEU A 78 11.48 1.00 18.91
N ALA A 79 12.15 0.19 18.09
CA ALA A 79 13.04 -0.91 18.51
C ALA A 79 14.44 -0.38 18.87
#